data_AF-A0A061G4K5-F1
#
_entry.id   AF-A0A061G4K5-F1
#
_cell.length_a   1.000
_cell.length_b   1.000
_cell.length_c   1.000
_cell.angle_alpha   90.00
_cell.angle_beta   90.00
_cell.angle_gamma   90.00
#
_symmetry.space_group_name_H-M   'P 1'
#
loop_
_entity.id
_entity.type
_entity.pdbx_description
1 polymer ?
#
loop_
_entity_poly.entity_id
_entity_poly.type
_entity_poly.pdbx_seq_one_letter_code
_entity_poly.pdbx_strand_id
1 'polypeptide(L)' 'MDALQGDNYTQTFASWSAGKKGCYNMLCTGSVQVNKAIPLGFILHNISVYGGQKFDFGYFISQDLDTGNW' A
#
# COMPACT_ATOMS: atom_id res chain seq x y z
N MET A 1 -18.50 1.66 -2.96
CA MET A 1 -17.13 1.14 -2.74
C MET A 1 -16.64 1.86 -1.52
N ASP A 2 -16.63 1.20 -0.38
CA ASP A 2 -16.22 1.83 0.87
C ASP A 2 -14.68 1.91 0.89
N ALA A 3 -14.15 3.06 1.30
CA ALA A 3 -12.73 3.23 1.48
C ALA A 3 -12.23 2.29 2.58
N LEU A 4 -11.04 1.69 2.40
CA LEU A 4 -10.46 0.75 3.36
C LEU A 4 -10.37 1.33 4.79
N GLN A 5 -10.23 2.65 4.90
CA GLN A 5 -10.11 3.38 6.16
C GLN A 5 -11.30 4.32 6.44
N GLY A 6 -12.31 4.35 5.56
CA GLY A 6 -13.52 5.15 5.73
C GLY A 6 -13.38 6.65 5.41
N ASP A 7 -12.22 7.09 4.94
CA ASP A 7 -11.96 8.46 4.47
C ASP A 7 -11.91 8.56 2.93
N ASN A 8 -11.80 9.79 2.41
CA ASN A 8 -11.73 10.08 0.98
C ASN A 8 -10.32 10.49 0.51
N TYR A 9 -9.26 10.15 1.26
CA TYR A 9 -7.90 10.48 0.90
C TYR A 9 -7.33 9.48 -0.10
N THR A 10 -6.48 9.96 -1.01
CA THR A 10 -5.62 9.07 -1.79
C THR A 10 -4.48 8.60 -0.91
N GLN A 11 -4.35 7.29 -0.73
CA GLN A 11 -3.44 6.70 0.23
C GLN A 11 -2.78 5.43 -0.29
N THR A 12 -1.60 5.13 0.23
CA THR A 12 -0.94 3.86 -0.03
C THR A 12 -1.70 2.71 0.65
N PHE A 13 -1.81 1.59 -0.05
CA PHE A 13 -2.29 0.35 0.54
C PHE A 13 -1.56 -0.84 -0.09
N ALA A 14 -1.55 -1.95 0.61
CA ALA A 14 -1.07 -3.22 0.11
C ALA A 14 -2.16 -4.28 0.24
N SER A 15 -2.25 -5.17 -0.74
CA SER A 15 -3.07 -6.36 -0.67
C SER A 15 -2.26 -7.57 -1.08
N TRP A 16 -2.50 -8.70 -0.43
CA TRP A 16 -1.87 -9.97 -0.79
C TRP A 16 -2.84 -11.12 -0.62
N SER A 17 -2.56 -12.22 -1.34
CA SER A 17 -3.33 -13.44 -1.30
C SER A 17 -2.42 -14.65 -1.21
N ALA A 18 -2.76 -15.58 -0.31
CA ALA A 18 -2.16 -16.89 -0.14
C ALA A 18 -3.27 -17.94 -0.33
N GLY A 19 -3.48 -18.36 -1.58
CA GLY A 19 -4.53 -19.30 -1.96
C GLY A 19 -5.92 -18.67 -1.80
N LYS A 20 -6.75 -19.22 -0.89
CA LYS A 20 -8.10 -18.71 -0.61
C LYS A 20 -8.15 -17.64 0.48
N LYS A 21 -7.03 -17.33 1.12
CA LYS A 21 -6.93 -16.31 2.16
C LYS A 21 -6.19 -15.10 1.61
N GLY A 22 -6.68 -13.91 1.88
CA GLY A 22 -5.98 -12.67 1.54
C GLY A 22 -6.09 -11.66 2.66
N CYS A 23 -5.34 -10.58 2.52
CA CYS A 23 -5.34 -9.49 3.47
C CYS A 23 -5.17 -8.13 2.77
N TYR A 24 -5.61 -7.09 3.47
CA TYR A 24 -5.35 -5.70 3.14
C TYR A 24 -4.60 -5.05 4.29
N ASN A 25 -3.53 -4.31 3.99
CA ASN A 25 -2.68 -3.65 4.98
C ASN A 25 -2.32 -4.57 6.15
N MET A 26 -2.05 -4.04 7.35
CA MET A 26 -1.79 -4.84 8.54
C MET A 26 -3.07 -5.32 9.26
N LEU A 27 -4.19 -5.48 8.53
CA LEU A 27 -5.46 -5.91 9.13
C LEU A 27 -5.49 -7.40 9.48
N CYS A 28 -4.48 -8.17 9.07
CA CYS A 28 -4.30 -9.58 9.39
C CYS A 28 -2.87 -9.83 9.85
N THR A 29 -2.69 -10.86 10.67
CA THR A 29 -1.37 -11.33 11.09
C THR A 29 -0.65 -12.03 9.94
N GLY A 30 0.64 -11.75 9.72
CA GLY A 30 1.47 -12.52 8.79
C GLY A 30 2.47 -11.71 7.95
N SER A 31 2.44 -10.39 8.00
CA SER A 31 3.40 -9.51 7.33
C SER A 31 3.86 -8.39 8.26
N VAL A 32 5.08 -7.90 8.03
CA VAL A 32 5.68 -6.83 8.83
C VAL A 32 6.19 -5.74 7.90
N GLN A 33 5.73 -4.50 8.10
CA GLN A 33 6.26 -3.36 7.37
C GLN A 33 7.67 -3.03 7.88
N VAL A 34 8.69 -3.25 7.05
CA VAL A 34 10.10 -2.98 7.40
C VAL A 34 10.54 -1.57 7.01
N ASN A 35 10.07 -1.05 5.87
CA ASN A 35 10.41 0.30 5.41
C ASN A 35 9.51 1.33 6.10
N LYS A 36 10.12 2.28 6.83
CA LYS A 36 9.39 3.34 7.54
C LYS A 36 9.19 4.62 6.71
N ALA A 37 9.86 4.75 5.56
CA ALA A 37 9.78 5.94 4.72
C ALA A 37 8.43 6.04 3.98
N ILE A 38 7.84 4.90 3.62
CA ILE A 38 6.56 4.83 2.90
C ILE A 38 5.66 3.84 3.65
N PRO A 39 4.94 4.31 4.69
CA PRO A 39 4.06 3.44 5.43
C PRO A 39 2.79 3.08 4.66
N LEU A 40 2.14 1.98 5.05
CA LEU A 40 0.80 1.65 4.59
C LEU A 40 -0.21 2.60 5.24
N GLY A 41 -1.12 3.16 4.45
CA GLY A 41 -2.01 4.25 4.88
C GLY A 41 -1.36 5.64 4.81
N PHE A 42 -0.24 5.79 4.10
CA PHE A 42 0.37 7.09 3.87
C PHE A 42 -0.51 7.94 2.94
N ILE A 43 -0.88 9.14 3.37
CA ILE A 43 -1.71 10.07 2.60
C ILE A 43 -0.84 10.78 1.56
N LEU A 44 -1.24 10.68 0.29
CA LEU A 44 -0.62 11.43 -0.80
C LEU A 44 -1.28 12.81 -0.91
N HIS A 45 -0.51 13.86 -0.63
CA HIS A 45 -0.99 15.24 -0.73
C HIS A 45 -1.02 15.76 -2.17
N ASN A 46 -0.08 15.33 -3.00
CA ASN A 46 -0.05 15.68 -4.42
C ASN A 46 -0.88 14.68 -5.22
N ILE A 47 -2.10 15.07 -5.59
CA ILE A 47 -3.04 14.23 -6.34
C ILE A 47 -3.24 14.76 -7.76
N SER A 48 -3.32 13.85 -8.72
CA SER A 48 -3.55 14.18 -10.12
C SER A 48 -5.01 14.60 -10.36
N VAL A 49 -5.22 15.63 -11.19
CA VAL A 49 -6.55 16.13 -11.55
C VAL A 49 -6.78 16.03 -13.06
N TYR A 50 -7.97 15.61 -13.48
CA TYR A 50 -8.31 15.53 -14.90
C TYR A 50 -8.23 16.91 -15.57
N GLY A 51 -7.47 17.02 -16.66
CA GLY A 51 -7.21 18.30 -17.33
C GLY A 51 -6.27 19.25 -16.56
N GLY A 52 -5.70 18.82 -15.43
CA GLY A 52 -4.83 19.61 -14.58
C GLY A 52 -3.44 19.00 -14.39
N GLN A 53 -2.81 19.35 -13.26
CA GLN A 53 -1.49 18.84 -12.89
C GLN A 53 -1.53 17.33 -12.65
N LYS A 54 -0.49 16.65 -13.11
CA LYS A 54 -0.29 15.21 -12.94
C LYS A 54 0.96 14.95 -12.14
N PHE A 55 0.91 13.92 -11.32
CA PHE A 55 2.02 13.47 -10.48
C PHE A 55 2.22 11.97 -10.68
N ASP A 56 3.49 11.56 -10.71
CA ASP A 56 3.90 10.16 -10.78
C ASP A 56 4.71 9.81 -9.53
N PHE A 57 4.54 8.58 -9.05
CA PHE A 57 5.22 8.05 -7.87
C PHE A 57 5.84 6.69 -8.19
N GLY A 58 7.10 6.52 -7.82
CA GLY A 58 7.80 5.24 -7.93
C GLY A 58 7.67 4.43 -6.64
N TYR A 59 7.07 3.24 -6.72
CA TYR A 59 7.03 2.28 -5.62
C TYR A 59 7.82 1.03 -6.00
N PHE A 60 8.48 0.45 -5.01
CA PHE A 60 9.22 -0.80 -5.16
C PHE A 60 8.89 -1.74 -4.00
N ILE A 61 8.63 -3.00 -4.32
CA ILE A 61 8.39 -4.08 -3.36
C ILE A 61 9.39 -5.19 -3.72
N SER A 62 10.14 -5.65 -2.73
CA SER A 62 11.12 -6.73 -2.88
C SER A 62 10.92 -7.79 -1.82
N GLN A 63 11.05 -9.05 -2.23
CA GLN A 63 11.23 -10.17 -1.33
C GLN A 63 12.71 -10.23 -0.90
N ASP A 64 12.94 -10.53 0.38
CA ASP A 64 14.25 -10.93 0.83
C ASP A 64 14.62 -12.29 0.20
N LEU A 65 15.69 -12.30 -0.61
CA LEU A 65 16.13 -13.48 -1.34
C LEU A 65 16.78 -14.53 -0.42
N ASP A 66 17.32 -14.13 0.73
CA ASP A 66 18.01 -15.02 1.64
C ASP A 66 17.02 -15.78 2.54
N THR A 67 16.03 -15.07 3.08
CA THR A 67 15.04 -15.67 4.00
C THR A 67 13.73 -16.04 3.33
N GLY A 68 13.47 -15.55 2.11
CA GLY A 68 12.19 -15.70 1.43
C GLY A 68 11.06 -14.88 2.06
N ASN A 69 11.36 -13.94 2.96
CA ASN A 69 10.34 -13.11 3.60
C ASN A 69 9.86 -12.02 2.64
N TRP A 70 8.54 -11.81 2.64
CA TRP A 70 7.87 -10.70 1.96
C TRP A 70 7.62 -9.54 2.92
#